data_AF-A0AAV0L479-F1
#
_entry.id   AF-A0AAV0L479-F1
#
_cell.length_a   1.000
_cell.length_b   1.000
_cell.length_c   1.000
_cell.angle_alpha   90.00
_cell.angle_beta   90.00
_cell.angle_gamma   90.00
#
_symmetry.space_group_name_H-M   'P 1'
#
loop_
_entity.id
_entity.type
_entity.pdbx_description
1 polymer ?
#
loop_
_entity_poly.entity_id
_entity_poly.type
_entity_poly.pdbx_seq_one_letter_code
_entity_poly.pdbx_strand_id
1 'polypeptide(L)'
;MRKRKVVEGQKSGYTFWPEKCDKPFVECILECVEKRLIVDGICKNGVYGILEKMMEERLPGCGIRAKPHIEGRFKKWKKIWHAMTLMRNQSGWGWDEVNKCVICPDNEWDAFEQVSLQYYCLIYVHLISS
;
A
#
# COMPACT_ATOMS: atom_id res chain seq x y z
N MET A 1 34.35 -2.17 1.84
CA MET A 1 34.09 -2.34 0.40
C MET A 1 32.97 -3.34 0.17
N ARG A 2 31.90 -2.96 -0.52
CA ARG A 2 31.07 -3.80 -1.42
C ARG A 2 30.22 -2.84 -2.26
N LYS A 3 30.75 -2.39 -3.40
CA LYS A 3 29.98 -1.63 -4.39
C LYS A 3 29.21 -2.64 -5.24
N ARG A 4 27.90 -2.82 -5.00
CA ARG A 4 27.05 -3.58 -5.92
C ARG A 4 26.48 -2.60 -6.94
N LYS A 5 26.85 -2.79 -8.21
CA LYS A 5 26.07 -2.25 -9.33
C LYS A 5 24.74 -3.01 -9.33
N VAL A 6 23.64 -2.29 -9.09
CA VAL A 6 22.32 -2.82 -9.39
C VAL A 6 22.23 -2.87 -10.91
N VAL A 7 22.32 -4.08 -11.46
CA VAL A 7 22.05 -4.31 -12.88
C VAL A 7 20.56 -4.09 -13.05
N GLU A 8 20.20 -3.04 -13.79
CA GLU A 8 18.82 -2.66 -14.05
C GLU A 8 18.20 -3.69 -15.01
N GLY A 9 17.78 -4.82 -14.44
CA GLY A 9 16.95 -5.79 -15.13
C GLY A 9 15.60 -5.15 -15.42
N GLN A 10 15.36 -4.88 -16.69
CA GLN A 10 14.11 -4.33 -17.22
C GLN A 10 12.95 -5.28 -16.85
N LYS A 11 12.21 -4.97 -15.78
CA LYS A 11 11.05 -5.77 -15.33
C LYS A 11 9.80 -5.37 -16.12
N SER A 12 9.53 -6.09 -17.21
CA SER A 12 8.27 -5.98 -17.93
C SER A 12 7.09 -6.40 -17.04
N GLY A 13 6.13 -5.49 -16.80
CA GLY A 13 4.85 -5.81 -16.16
C GLY A 13 4.43 -4.92 -14.97
N TYR A 14 5.26 -3.99 -14.51
CA TYR A 14 4.85 -3.07 -13.44
C TYR A 14 4.14 -1.84 -14.03
N THR A 15 2.86 -1.68 -13.71
CA THR A 15 2.13 -0.44 -13.99
C THR A 15 2.74 0.69 -13.18
N PHE A 16 3.21 1.73 -13.88
CA PHE A 16 3.80 2.90 -13.26
C PHE A 16 2.85 3.52 -12.23
N TRP A 17 3.35 3.71 -11.00
CA TRP A 17 2.62 4.35 -9.90
C TRP A 17 3.46 5.53 -9.37
N PRO A 18 3.01 6.77 -9.57
CA PRO A 18 3.70 7.95 -9.05
C PRO A 18 3.63 8.01 -7.51
N GLU A 19 4.73 8.37 -6.86
CA GLU A 19 4.78 8.53 -5.38
C GLU A 19 3.75 9.54 -4.86
N LYS A 20 3.54 10.64 -5.61
CA LYS A 20 2.51 11.65 -5.30
C LYS A 20 1.08 11.09 -5.25
N CYS A 21 0.83 9.91 -5.82
CA CYS A 21 -0.48 9.28 -5.84
C CYS A 21 -0.78 8.50 -4.56
N ASP A 22 0.22 8.15 -3.73
CA ASP A 22 0.00 7.29 -2.56
C ASP A 22 -0.90 7.93 -1.51
N LYS A 23 -0.61 9.18 -1.11
CA LYS A 23 -1.44 9.88 -0.10
C LYS A 23 -2.89 10.06 -0.57
N PRO A 24 -3.18 10.62 -1.76
CA PRO A 24 -4.55 10.73 -2.26
C PRO A 24 -5.25 9.37 -2.36
N PHE A 25 -4.53 8.33 -2.78
CA PHE A 25 -5.09 6.98 -2.92
C PHE A 25 -5.51 6.39 -1.57
N VAL A 26 -4.69 6.57 -0.54
CA VAL A 26 -5.00 6.17 0.84
C VAL A 26 -6.27 6.88 1.32
N GLU A 27 -6.37 8.19 1.12
CA GLU A 27 -7.56 8.96 1.52
C GLU A 27 -8.82 8.48 0.78
N CYS A 28 -8.74 8.20 -0.52
CA CYS A 28 -9.85 7.64 -1.29
C CYS A 28 -10.30 6.26 -0.77
N ILE A 29 -9.34 5.42 -0.35
CA ILE A 29 -9.64 4.11 0.23
C ILE A 29 -10.34 4.25 1.58
N LEU A 30 -9.87 5.15 2.45
CA LEU A 30 -10.48 5.39 3.76
C LEU A 30 -11.93 5.85 3.61
N GLU A 31 -12.21 6.75 2.67
CA GLU A 31 -13.58 7.17 2.36
C GLU A 31 -14.43 6.01 1.81
N CYS A 32 -13.85 5.14 0.97
CA CYS A 32 -14.53 3.93 0.51
C CYS A 32 -14.82 2.93 1.66
N VAL A 33 -13.96 2.85 2.67
CA VAL A 33 -14.18 2.04 3.88
C VAL A 33 -15.32 2.62 4.71
N GLU A 34 -15.31 3.93 4.96
CA GLU A 34 -16.36 4.65 5.69
C GLU A 34 -17.73 4.43 5.02
N LYS A 35 -17.77 4.48 3.68
CA LYS A 35 -18.97 4.21 2.87
C LYS A 35 -19.31 2.72 2.73
N ARG A 36 -18.61 1.82 3.42
CA ARG A 36 -18.78 0.35 3.35
C ARG A 36 -18.69 -0.18 1.90
N LEU A 37 -17.92 0.47 1.05
CA LEU A 37 -17.62 0.03 -0.32
C LEU A 37 -16.44 -0.94 -0.34
N ILE A 38 -15.54 -0.81 0.63
CA ILE A 38 -14.46 -1.75 0.93
C ILE A 38 -14.70 -2.28 2.35
N VAL A 39 -14.79 -3.60 2.50
CA VAL A 39 -14.99 -4.27 3.79
C VAL A 39 -13.97 -5.39 3.89
N ASP A 40 -13.15 -5.42 4.95
CA ASP A 40 -12.10 -6.42 5.17
C ASP A 40 -11.16 -6.63 3.96
N GLY A 41 -10.84 -5.54 3.25
CA GLY A 41 -10.02 -5.58 2.04
C GLY A 41 -10.71 -6.14 0.80
N ILE A 42 -12.02 -6.42 0.87
CA ILE A 42 -12.86 -6.86 -0.24
C ILE A 42 -13.57 -5.63 -0.82
N CYS A 43 -13.34 -5.38 -2.11
CA CYS A 43 -14.01 -4.31 -2.86
C CYS A 43 -15.36 -4.80 -3.38
N LYS A 44 -16.42 -4.00 -3.19
CA LYS A 44 -17.66 -4.16 -3.95
C LYS A 44 -17.44 -3.95 -5.45
N ASN A 45 -18.38 -4.42 -6.26
CA ASN A 45 -18.34 -4.20 -7.71
C ASN A 45 -18.29 -2.71 -8.05
N GLY A 46 -17.44 -2.34 -9.00
CA GLY A 46 -17.30 -0.95 -9.47
C GLY A 46 -16.40 -0.04 -8.63
N VAL A 47 -15.92 -0.49 -7.46
CA VAL A 47 -15.10 0.35 -6.56
C VAL A 47 -13.83 0.90 -7.21
N TYR A 48 -13.16 0.13 -8.09
CA TYR A 48 -11.99 0.65 -8.78
C TYR A 48 -12.31 1.84 -9.70
N GLY A 49 -13.50 1.87 -10.30
CA GLY A 49 -13.96 3.01 -11.10
C GLY A 49 -14.34 4.22 -10.23
N ILE A 50 -14.83 3.98 -9.01
CA ILE A 50 -15.06 5.04 -8.01
C ILE A 50 -13.71 5.64 -7.59
N LEU A 51 -12.75 4.79 -7.22
CA LEU A 51 -11.39 5.23 -6.86
C LEU A 51 -10.69 5.99 -7.99
N GLU A 52 -10.89 5.58 -9.25
CA GLU A 52 -10.37 6.30 -10.41
C GLU A 52 -10.91 7.74 -10.48
N LYS A 53 -12.23 7.93 -10.33
CA LYS A 53 -12.83 9.27 -10.34
C LYS A 53 -12.32 10.12 -9.17
N MET A 54 -12.29 9.56 -7.97
CA MET A 54 -11.80 10.28 -6.80
C MET A 54 -10.32 10.66 -6.92
N MET A 55 -9.50 9.80 -7.54
CA MET A 55 -8.09 10.11 -7.82
C MET A 55 -7.95 11.24 -8.83
N GLU A 56 -8.77 11.28 -9.87
CA GLU A 56 -8.77 12.38 -10.84
C GLU A 56 -9.26 13.70 -10.21
N GLU A 57 -10.22 13.65 -9.29
CA GLU A 57 -10.69 14.83 -8.55
C GLU A 57 -9.62 15.38 -7.59
N ARG A 58 -8.91 14.50 -6.85
CA ARG A 58 -7.88 14.90 -5.88
C ARG A 58 -6.56 15.26 -6.54
N LEU A 59 -6.23 14.60 -7.65
CA LEU A 59 -5.00 14.82 -8.39
C LEU A 59 -5.32 14.86 -9.90
N PRO A 60 -5.83 16.00 -10.41
CA PRO A 60 -6.15 16.16 -11.82
C PRO A 60 -4.95 15.87 -12.71
N GLY A 61 -5.18 15.11 -13.79
CA GLY A 61 -4.12 14.71 -14.72
C GLY A 61 -3.14 13.69 -14.16
N CYS A 62 -3.49 12.96 -13.10
CA CYS A 62 -2.62 11.90 -12.56
C CYS A 62 -2.45 10.71 -13.52
N GLY A 63 -3.38 10.52 -14.47
CA GLY A 63 -3.34 9.44 -15.46
C GLY A 63 -3.57 8.05 -14.85
N ILE A 64 -4.01 7.98 -13.59
CA ILE A 64 -4.30 6.73 -12.90
C ILE A 64 -5.64 6.19 -13.39
N ARG A 65 -5.69 4.89 -13.68
CA ARG A 65 -6.87 4.21 -14.23
C ARG A 65 -7.31 3.10 -13.29
N ALA A 66 -8.60 2.78 -13.24
CA ALA A 66 -9.15 1.67 -12.44
C ALA A 66 -8.38 0.36 -12.71
N LYS A 67 -8.20 0.06 -13.99
CA LYS A 67 -7.32 -0.99 -14.48
C LYS A 67 -6.34 -0.39 -15.49
N PRO A 68 -5.05 -0.78 -15.46
CA PRO A 68 -4.45 -1.76 -14.55
C PRO A 68 -3.91 -1.14 -13.23
N HIS A 69 -3.85 0.19 -13.09
CA HIS A 69 -3.13 0.87 -12.01
C HIS A 69 -3.71 0.64 -10.61
N ILE A 70 -4.98 1.01 -10.39
CA ILE A 70 -5.60 0.92 -9.06
C ILE A 70 -5.75 -0.53 -8.63
N GLU A 71 -6.22 -1.41 -9.52
CA GLU A 71 -6.31 -2.84 -9.25
C GLU A 71 -4.94 -3.43 -8.87
N GLY A 72 -3.89 -3.09 -9.61
CA GLY A 72 -2.53 -3.54 -9.34
C GLY A 72 -2.00 -3.05 -8.00
N ARG A 73 -2.16 -1.75 -7.71
CA ARG A 73 -1.74 -1.13 -6.45
C ARG A 73 -2.49 -1.73 -5.26
N PHE A 74 -3.80 -1.91 -5.38
CA PHE A 74 -4.63 -2.51 -4.34
C PHE A 74 -4.26 -3.97 -4.08
N LYS A 75 -3.95 -4.76 -5.13
CA LYS A 75 -3.45 -6.14 -4.98
C LYS A 75 -2.08 -6.17 -4.27
N LYS A 76 -1.14 -5.29 -4.65
CA LYS A 76 0.17 -5.19 -3.98
C LYS A 76 -0.04 -4.87 -2.50
N TRP A 77 -0.91 -3.90 -2.21
CA TRP A 77 -1.21 -3.50 -0.85
C TRP A 77 -1.81 -4.63 0.00
N LYS A 78 -2.79 -5.38 -0.52
CA LYS A 78 -3.32 -6.56 0.18
C LYS A 78 -2.27 -7.60 0.54
N LYS A 79 -1.31 -7.87 -0.37
CA LYS A 79 -0.21 -8.80 -0.09
C LYS A 79 0.67 -8.29 1.04
N ILE A 80 1.00 -7.00 1.03
CA ILE A 80 1.79 -6.36 2.09
C ILE A 80 1.03 -6.44 3.41
N TRP A 81 -0.25 -6.09 3.43
CA TRP A 81 -1.10 -6.19 4.62
C TRP A 81 -1.14 -7.61 5.19
N HIS A 82 -1.38 -8.62 4.34
CA HIS A 82 -1.39 -10.01 4.77
C HIS A 82 -0.05 -10.44 5.37
N ALA A 83 1.06 -10.08 4.73
CA ALA A 83 2.39 -10.35 5.25
C ALA A 83 2.60 -9.68 6.62
N MET A 84 2.22 -8.41 6.77
CA MET A 84 2.30 -7.69 8.04
C MET A 84 1.46 -8.33 9.15
N THR A 85 0.25 -8.81 8.84
CA THR A 85 -0.58 -9.52 9.82
C THR A 85 0.04 -10.84 10.26
N LEU A 86 0.66 -11.57 9.33
CA LEU A 86 1.40 -12.80 9.67
C LEU A 86 2.62 -12.50 10.52
N MET A 87 3.39 -11.46 10.17
CA MET A 87 4.58 -11.03 10.89
C MET A 87 4.25 -10.53 12.31
N ARG A 88 3.16 -9.77 12.48
CA ARG A 88 2.68 -9.37 13.81
C ARG A 88 2.35 -10.55 14.73
N ASN A 89 1.94 -11.68 14.15
CA ASN A 89 1.64 -12.89 14.91
C ASN A 89 2.91 -13.70 15.26
N GLN A 90 4.09 -13.29 14.79
CA GLN A 90 5.39 -13.89 15.13
C GLN A 90 6.06 -13.10 16.26
N SER A 91 6.67 -13.79 17.22
CA SER A 91 7.38 -13.14 18.33
C SER A 91 8.62 -12.41 17.85
N GLY A 92 8.73 -11.09 18.10
CA GLY A 92 9.91 -10.28 17.79
C GLY A 92 9.68 -9.14 16.79
N TRP A 93 8.49 -9.07 16.17
CA TRP A 93 8.09 -7.96 15.31
C TRP A 93 7.24 -6.95 16.09
N GLY A 94 7.60 -5.67 15.98
CA GLY A 94 6.93 -4.56 16.65
C GLY A 94 6.59 -3.42 15.70
N TRP A 95 5.72 -2.52 16.14
CA TRP A 95 5.48 -1.23 15.49
C TRP A 95 6.08 -0.12 16.35
N ASP A 96 7.00 0.65 15.79
CA ASP A 96 7.48 1.88 16.40
C ASP A 96 6.48 2.99 16.10
N GLU A 97 5.69 3.35 17.10
CA GLU A 97 4.68 4.40 16.97
C GLU A 97 5.28 5.80 16.83
N VAL A 98 6.52 6.01 17.29
CA VAL A 98 7.23 7.29 17.25
C VAL A 98 7.84 7.48 15.87
N ASN A 99 8.55 6.47 15.36
CA ASN A 99 9.22 6.53 14.07
C ASN A 99 8.31 6.09 12.90
N LYS A 100 7.09 5.66 13.19
CA LYS A 100 6.11 5.13 12.22
C LYS A 100 6.73 4.06 11.33
N CYS A 101 7.49 3.14 11.94
CA CYS A 101 8.19 2.08 11.22
C CYS A 101 8.00 0.71 11.89
N VAL A 102 8.20 -0.35 11.11
CA VAL A 102 8.18 -1.72 11.63
C VAL A 102 9.54 -2.02 12.25
N ILE A 103 9.54 -2.50 13.48
CA ILE A 103 10.73 -3.01 14.17
C ILE A 103 10.79 -4.51 13.90
N CYS A 104 11.88 -5.00 13.30
CA CYS A 104 12.15 -6.42 13.19
C CYS A 104 13.65 -6.72 13.34
N PRO A 105 14.02 -7.99 13.56
CA PRO A 105 15.41 -8.44 13.48
C PRO A 105 16.01 -8.17 12.09
N ASP A 106 17.25 -7.69 12.03
CA ASP A 106 17.95 -7.27 10.79
C ASP A 106 17.96 -8.35 9.68
N ASN A 107 17.90 -9.63 10.05
CA ASN A 107 17.92 -10.77 9.13
C ASN A 107 16.58 -11.01 8.39
N GLU A 108 15.50 -10.35 8.78
CA GLU A 108 14.17 -10.52 8.17
C GLU A 108 13.71 -9.30 7.33
N TRP A 109 14.49 -8.20 7.36
CA TRP A 109 14.16 -6.94 6.70
C TRP A 109 14.41 -6.90 5.19
N ASP A 110 15.38 -7.69 4.70
CA ASP A 110 15.83 -7.70 3.29
C ASP A 110 14.72 -8.10 2.29
N ALA A 111 13.57 -8.58 2.75
CA ALA A 111 12.42 -8.94 1.93
C ALA A 111 11.46 -7.77 1.60
N PHE A 112 11.56 -6.61 2.26
CA PHE A 112 10.54 -5.55 2.18
C PHE A 112 11.07 -4.16 1.80
N GLU A 113 10.39 -3.51 0.84
CA GLU A 113 10.66 -2.11 0.46
C GLU A 113 10.12 -1.13 1.54
N GLN A 114 11.05 -0.52 2.28
CA GLN A 114 10.83 0.44 3.39
C GLN A 114 9.76 1.53 3.14
N VAL A 115 9.74 2.10 1.93
CA VAL A 115 8.97 3.33 1.66
C VAL A 115 7.46 3.05 1.51
N SER A 116 7.08 1.82 1.15
CA SER A 116 5.67 1.49 0.98
C SER A 116 4.94 1.31 2.33
N LEU A 117 5.62 0.89 3.40
CA LEU A 117 4.97 0.42 4.63
C LEU A 117 4.40 1.54 5.50
N GLN A 118 5.00 2.73 5.51
CA GLN A 118 4.62 3.87 6.36
C GLN A 118 3.13 4.23 6.23
N TYR A 119 2.63 4.37 5.00
CA TYR A 119 1.24 4.75 4.74
C TYR A 119 0.26 3.60 4.94
N TYR A 120 0.72 2.36 4.73
CA TYR A 120 -0.10 1.16 4.87
C TYR A 120 -0.36 0.78 6.33
N CYS A 121 0.52 1.16 7.25
CA CYS A 121 0.29 1.04 8.70
C CYS A 121 -0.73 2.07 9.22
N LEU A 122 -0.82 3.26 8.61
CA LEU A 122 -1.81 4.27 9.02
C LEU A 122 -3.24 3.82 8.70
N ILE A 123 -3.44 3.13 7.57
CA ILE A 123 -4.74 2.50 7.29
C ILE A 123 -5.02 1.35 8.28
N TYR A 124 -4.01 0.60 8.73
CA TYR A 124 -4.14 -0.48 9.72
C TYR A 124 -4.64 0.03 11.08
N VAL A 125 -4.12 1.17 11.58
CA VAL A 125 -4.58 1.78 12.83
C VAL A 125 -6.03 2.26 12.72
N HIS A 126 -6.43 2.81 11.56
CA HIS A 126 -7.80 3.30 11.36
C HIS A 126 -8.84 2.20 11.05
N LEU A 127 -8.44 1.08 10.43
CA LEU A 127 -9.36 -0.02 10.06
C LEU A 127 -9.65 -1.02 11.19
N ILE A 128 -8.76 -1.15 12.18
CA ILE A 128 -8.88 -2.16 13.26
C ILE A 128 -9.34 -1.53 14.59
N SER A 129 -9.27 -0.20 14.72
CA SER A 129 -9.72 0.53 15.91
C SER A 129 -11.11 1.19 15.77
N SER A 130 -11.98 0.72 14.87
CA SER A 130 -13.37 1.18 14.71
C SER A 130 -14.36 0.03 14.55
#